data_AF-A0A8T4Y6A4-F1
#
_entry.id   AF-A0A8T4Y6A4-F1
#
_cell.length_a   1.000
_cell.length_b   1.000
_cell.length_c   1.000
_cell.angle_alpha   90.00
_cell.angle_beta   90.00
_cell.angle_gamma   90.00
#
_symmetry.space_group_name_H-M   'P 1'
#
loop_
_entity.id
_entity.type
_entity.pdbx_description
1 polymer ?
#
loop_
_entity_poly.entity_id
_entity_poly.type
_entity_poly.pdbx_seq_one_letter_code
_entity_poly.pdbx_strand_id
1 'polypeptide(L)' 'MSVKRVFSYIDSHVNEFVEDLRTLCVQPSISAQNRGISECVKTLKCMMADGNWR' A
#
# COMPACT_ATOMS: atom_id res chain seq x y z
N MET A 1 2.93 -7.00 22.95
CA MET A 1 2.70 -5.74 22.19
C MET A 1 1.48 -5.06 22.76
N SER A 2 1.56 -3.77 23.12
CA SER A 2 0.39 -3.03 23.63
C SER A 2 -0.34 -2.37 22.48
N VAL A 3 -1.68 -2.38 22.50
CA VAL A 3 -2.54 -1.72 21.52
C VAL A 3 -2.21 -0.23 21.38
N LYS A 4 -1.87 0.45 22.49
CA LYS A 4 -1.43 1.85 22.46
C LYS A 4 -0.18 2.07 21.61
N ARG A 5 0.78 1.12 21.66
CA ARG A 5 2.01 1.18 20.87
C ARG A 5 1.72 1.02 19.38
N VAL A 6 0.76 0.17 19.03
CA VAL A 6 0.32 -0.02 17.64
C VAL A 6 -0.32 1.26 17.10
N PHE A 7 -1.24 1.87 17.84
CA PHE A 7 -1.85 3.13 17.42
C PHE A 7 -0.83 4.28 17.30
N SER A 8 0.08 4.41 18.26
CA SER A 8 1.14 5.45 18.18
C SER A 8 2.03 5.26 16.95
N TYR A 9 2.30 4.01 16.56
CA TYR A 9 3.05 3.70 15.36
C TYR A 9 2.27 4.06 14.09
N ILE A 10 0.96 3.76 14.06
CA ILE A 10 0.10 4.13 12.94
C ILE A 10 0.08 5.65 12.76
N ASP A 11 -0.13 6.38 13.85
CA ASP A 11 -0.21 7.84 13.83
C ASP A 11 1.11 8.47 13.35
N SER A 12 2.27 7.93 13.76
CA SER A 12 3.57 8.47 13.36
C SER A 12 3.97 8.18 11.91
N HIS A 13 3.32 7.22 11.24
CA HIS A 13 3.62 6.81 9.86
C HIS A 13 2.46 7.08 8.88
N VAL A 14 1.44 7.83 9.30
CA VAL A 14 0.23 8.09 8.50
C VAL A 14 0.54 8.62 7.10
N ASN A 15 1.52 9.52 6.95
CA ASN A 15 1.88 10.09 5.66
C ASN A 15 2.46 9.04 4.71
N GLU A 16 3.29 8.12 5.22
CA GLU A 16 3.88 7.04 4.43
C GLU A 16 2.77 6.10 3.92
N PHE A 17 1.82 5.73 4.79
CA PHE A 17 0.69 4.89 4.40
C PHE A 17 -0.25 5.56 3.39
N VAL A 18 -0.44 6.88 3.50
CA VAL A 18 -1.24 7.64 2.54
C VAL A 18 -0.56 7.69 1.17
N GLU A 19 0.77 7.86 1.12
CA GLU A 19 1.51 7.85 -0.15
C GLU A 19 1.56 6.46 -0.79
N ASP A 20 1.66 5.39 0.01
CA ASP A 20 1.53 4.01 -0.46
C ASP A 20 0.14 3.78 -1.08
N LEU A 21 -0.92 4.22 -0.40
CA LEU A 21 -2.29 4.13 -0.91
C LEU A 21 -2.44 4.92 -2.20
N ARG A 22 -1.92 6.15 -2.25
CA ARG A 22 -1.97 7.02 -3.43
C ARG A 22 -1.30 6.37 -4.64
N THR A 23 -0.15 5.72 -4.43
CA THR A 23 0.60 4.99 -5.46
C THR A 23 -0.23 3.87 -6.08
N LEU A 24 -1.07 3.20 -5.30
CA LEU A 24 -1.99 2.17 -5.81
C LEU A 24 -3.21 2.80 -6.49
N CYS A 25 -3.81 3.84 -5.91
CA CYS A 25 -5.03 4.47 -6.42
C CYS A 25 -4.85 5.19 -7.78
N VAL A 26 -3.64 5.69 -8.08
CA VAL A 26 -3.37 6.34 -9.38
C VAL A 26 -3.28 5.34 -10.54
N GLN A 27 -3.07 4.05 -10.25
CA GLN A 27 -2.96 3.03 -11.28
C GLN A 27 -4.35 2.64 -11.82
N PRO A 28 -4.54 2.56 -13.14
CA PRO A 28 -5.78 2.03 -13.69
C PRO A 28 -5.86 0.54 -13.36
N SER A 29 -6.85 0.12 -12.58
CA SER A 29 -7.10 -1.29 -12.27
C SER A 29 -8.59 -1.60 -12.39
N ILE A 30 -9.10 -1.63 -13.62
CA ILE A 30 -10.52 -1.79 -13.92
C ILE A 30 -10.78 -3.26 -14.26
N SER A 31 -11.26 -4.03 -13.27
CA SER A 31 -11.48 -5.47 -13.40
C SER A 31 -12.43 -5.84 -14.53
N ALA A 32 -13.52 -5.09 -14.71
CA ALA A 32 -14.51 -5.34 -15.77
C ALA A 32 -13.96 -5.19 -17.20
N GLN A 33 -12.83 -4.47 -17.35
CA GLN A 33 -12.16 -4.24 -18.64
C GLN A 33 -10.86 -5.03 -18.75
N ASN A 34 -10.53 -5.85 -17.74
CA ASN A 34 -9.22 -6.52 -17.60
C ASN A 34 -8.04 -5.55 -17.82
N ARG A 35 -8.19 -4.29 -17.37
CA ARG A 35 -7.24 -3.22 -17.68
C ARG A 35 -6.42 -2.87 -16.44
N GLY A 36 -5.11 -3.06 -16.54
CA GLY A 36 -4.11 -2.58 -15.60
C GLY A 36 -4.05 -3.28 -14.23
N ILE A 37 -4.82 -4.36 -14.07
CA ILE A 37 -4.80 -5.20 -12.86
C ILE A 37 -3.43 -5.90 -12.67
N SER A 38 -2.78 -6.31 -13.75
CA SER A 38 -1.48 -6.99 -13.72
C SER A 38 -0.37 -6.08 -13.19
N GLU A 39 -0.37 -4.82 -13.64
CA GLU A 39 0.55 -3.77 -13.24
C GLU A 39 0.32 -3.38 -11.77
N CYS A 40 -0.94 -3.21 -11.37
CA CYS A 40 -1.31 -2.95 -9.97
C CYS A 40 -0.83 -4.07 -9.04
N VAL A 41 -1.06 -5.34 -9.42
CA VAL A 41 -0.58 -6.51 -8.65
C VAL A 41 0.94 -6.57 -8.60
N LYS A 42 1.63 -6.22 -9.70
CA LYS A 42 3.10 -6.19 -9.70
C LYS A 42 3.64 -5.13 -8.74
N THR A 43 3.08 -3.93 -8.77
CA THR A 43 3.45 -2.85 -7.82
C THR A 43 3.20 -3.27 -6.38
N LEU A 44 2.02 -3.84 -6.08
CA LEU A 44 1.69 -4.33 -4.75
C LEU A 44 2.66 -5.42 -4.28
N LYS A 45 3.01 -6.37 -5.17
CA LYS A 45 4.00 -7.42 -4.85
C LYS A 45 5.36 -6.83 -4.51
N CYS A 46 5.83 -5.83 -5.25
CA CYS A 46 7.07 -5.13 -4.92
C CYS A 46 6.98 -4.45 -3.54
N MET A 47 5.90 -3.72 -3.26
CA MET A 47 5.69 -3.08 -1.95
C MET A 47 5.70 -4.10 -0.78
N MET A 48 5.15 -5.29 -0.99
CA MET A 48 5.15 -6.37 0.01
C MET A 48 6.50 -7.10 0.12
N ALA A 49 7.19 -7.32 -1.01
CA ALA A 49 8.42 -8.11 -1.08
C ALA A 49 9.70 -7.31 -0.78
N ASP A 50 9.73 -6.02 -1.14
CA ASP A 50 10.86 -5.12 -0.87
C ASP A 50 11.08 -4.89 0.61
N GLY A 51 10.20 -5.42 1.48
CA GLY A 51 10.55 -5.60 2.88
C GLY A 51 10.81 -4.31 3.63
N ASN A 52 10.43 -3.15 3.07
CA ASN A 52 10.37 -1.89 3.81
C ASN A 52 8.99 -1.71 4.44
N TRP A 53 8.36 -2.81 4.85
CA TRP A 53 7.51 -2.81 6.02
C TRP A 53 8.46 -2.60 7.22
N ARG A 54 8.76 -1.35 7.55
CA ARG A 54 9.52 -1.04 8.77
C ARG A 54 8.71 -1.42 10.01
#